data_AF-A0A3D1M6U3-F1
#
_entry.id   AF-A0A3D1M6U3-F1
#
_cell.length_a   1.000
_cell.length_b   1.000
_cell.length_c   1.000
_cell.angle_alpha   90.00
_cell.angle_beta   90.00
_cell.angle_gamma   90.00
#
_symmetry.space_group_name_H-M   'P 1'
#
loop_
_entity.id
_entity.type
_entity.pdbx_description
1 polymer ?
#
loop_
_entity_poly.entity_id
_entity_poly.type
_entity_poly.pdbx_seq_one_letter_code
_entity_poly.pdbx_strand_id
1 'polypeptide(L)' 'MKFTKMHGCGNDYVYVNCFTEKVDHPEETAILVSDRHFGIGSDGL' A
#
# COMPACT_ATOMS: atom_id res chain seq x y z
N MET A 1 2.92 -6.35 8.60
CA MET A 1 1.99 -6.14 7.47
C MET A 1 2.50 -6.89 6.25
N LYS A 2 1.93 -8.07 5.99
CA LYS A 2 2.08 -8.69 4.67
C LYS A 2 1.22 -7.92 3.66
N PHE A 3 1.76 -7.72 2.47
CA PHE A 3 1.06 -7.01 1.40
C PHE A 3 1.31 -7.69 0.05
N THR A 4 0.46 -7.37 -0.92
CA THR A 4 0.62 -7.74 -2.32
C THR A 4 0.62 -6.47 -3.16
N LYS A 5 1.61 -6.30 -4.04
CA LYS A 5 1.59 -5.20 -5.01
C LYS A 5 1.01 -5.71 -6.32
N MET A 6 0.01 -5.01 -6.84
CA MET A 6 -0.66 -5.36 -8.10
C MET A 6 -0.75 -4.11 -8.97
N HIS A 7 -0.73 -4.30 -10.29
CA HIS A 7 -0.91 -3.21 -11.24
C HIS A 7 -1.97 -3.59 -12.28
N GLY A 8 -2.68 -2.58 -12.80
CA GLY A 8 -3.68 -2.76 -13.84
C GLY A 8 -4.10 -1.44 -14.46
N CYS A 9 -4.39 -1.44 -15.76
CA CYS A 9 -4.88 -0.27 -16.52
C CYS A 9 -4.09 1.04 -16.29
N GLY A 10 -2.78 0.93 -16.05
CA GLY A 10 -1.90 2.09 -15.86
C GLY A 10 -1.68 2.53 -14.40
N ASN A 11 -2.40 1.94 -13.44
CA ASN A 11 -2.21 2.23 -12.02
C ASN A 11 -1.57 1.04 -11.28
N ASP A 12 -0.86 1.33 -10.20
CA ASP A 12 -0.30 0.34 -9.28
C ASP A 12 -0.70 0.59 -7.82
N TYR A 13 -1.06 -0.47 -7.09
CA TYR A 13 -1.51 -0.39 -5.70
C TYR A 13 -0.81 -1.43 -4.84
N VAL A 14 -0.60 -1.06 -3.58
CA VAL A 14 -0.29 -1.99 -2.50
C VAL A 14 -1.62 -2.47 -1.93
N TYR A 15 -1.76 -3.76 -1.63
CA TYR A 15 -2.96 -4.34 -1.02
C TYR A 15 -2.61 -5.02 0.28
N VAL A 16 -3.40 -4.77 1.32
CA VAL A 16 -3.26 -5.39 2.64
C VAL A 16 -4.53 -6.16 2.97
N ASN A 17 -4.37 -7.41 3.40
CA ASN A 17 -5.50 -8.22 3.83
C ASN A 17 -5.92 -7.87 5.27
N CYS A 18 -6.89 -6.98 5.42
CA CYS A 18 -7.38 -6.52 6.72
C CYS A 18 -8.20 -7.57 7.51
N PHE A 19 -8.43 -8.77 6.96
CA PHE A 19 -8.98 -9.89 7.73
C PHE A 19 -7.92 -10.56 8.61
N THR A 20 -6.64 -10.46 8.23
CA THR A 20 -5.51 -11.09 8.93
C THR A 20 -4.54 -10.09 9.53
N GLU A 21 -4.45 -8.90 8.94
CA GLU A 21 -3.57 -7.82 9.37
C GLU A 21 -4.41 -6.65 9.90
N LYS A 22 -3.86 -5.88 10.84
CA LYS A 22 -4.47 -4.64 11.31
C LYS A 22 -3.59 -3.46 10.90
N VAL A 23 -4.21 -2.40 10.38
CA VAL A 23 -3.53 -1.14 10.02
C VAL A 23 -4.15 -0.05 10.89
N ASP A 24 -3.44 0.36 11.94
CA ASP A 24 -3.97 1.28 12.96
C ASP A 24 -4.09 2.73 12.46
N HIS A 25 -3.18 3.18 11.60
CA HIS A 25 -3.15 4.52 11.01
C HIS A 25 -3.11 4.43 9.48
N PRO A 26 -4.23 4.09 8.84
CA PRO A 26 -4.25 3.79 7.41
C PRO A 26 -3.85 5.00 6.56
N GLU A 27 -4.18 6.22 6.96
CA GLU A 27 -3.80 7.45 6.26
C GLU A 27 -2.28 7.68 6.23
N GLU A 28 -1.62 7.59 7.38
CA GLU A 28 -0.16 7.74 7.46
C GLU A 28 0.56 6.57 6.77
N THR A 29 0.03 5.36 6.95
CA THR A 29 0.56 4.16 6.30
C THR A 29 0.48 4.31 4.78
N ALA A 30 -0.63 4.78 4.22
CA ALA A 30 -0.79 5.00 2.79
C ALA A 30 0.23 6.01 2.25
N ILE A 31 0.45 7.13 2.94
CA ILE A 31 1.45 8.13 2.53
C ILE A 31 2.86 7.52 2.50
N LEU A 32 3.24 6.80 3.55
CA LEU A 32 4.59 6.23 3.69
C LEU A 32 4.85 5.11 2.68
N VAL A 33 3.88 4.23 2.45
CA VAL A 33 4.07 3.11 1.52
C VAL A 33 4.00 3.54 0.06
N SER A 34 3.20 4.56 -0.26
CA SER A 34 3.08 5.08 -1.63
C SER A 34 4.27 5.91 -2.08
N ASP A 35 5.15 6.37 -1.17
CA ASP A 35 6.37 7.09 -1.53
C ASP A 35 7.25 6.23 -2.47
N ARG A 36 7.61 6.78 -3.64
CA ARG A 36 8.34 6.05 -4.70
C ARG A 36 9.85 5.98 -4.49
N HIS A 37 10.41 6.77 -3.57
CA HIS A 37 11.86 6.83 -3.31
C HIS A 37 12.25 6.10 -2.03
N PHE A 38 11.40 6.18 -1.01
CA PHE A 38 11.66 5.67 0.34
C PHE A 38 10.62 4.63 0.80
N GLY A 39 9.51 4.49 0.08
CA GLY A 39 8.46 3.50 0.33
C GLY A 39 8.45 2.35 -0.69
N ILE A 40 7.30 1.69 -0.84
CA ILE A 40 7.06 0.65 -1.85
C ILE A 40 6.80 1.27 -3.23
N GLY A 41 6.26 2.48 -3.23
CA GLY A 41 5.95 3.29 -4.40
C GLY A 41 4.72 2.83 -5.14
N SER A 42 3.58 3.44 -4.95
CA SER A 42 2.33 3.06 -5.60
C SER A 42 1.41 4.27 -5.74
N ASP A 43 0.36 4.16 -6.54
CA ASP A 43 -0.69 5.17 -6.59
C ASP A 43 -1.56 5.16 -5.32
N GLY A 44 -1.50 4.09 -4.52
CA GLY A 44 -2.18 3.97 -3.24
C GLY A 44 -1.88 2.67 -2.48
N LEU A 45 -2.53 2.54 -1.32
CA LEU A 45 -2.58 1.39 -0.42
C LEU A 45 -4.01 0.83 -0.34
#